data_AF-A0A6N2VE89-F1
#
_entry.id   AF-A0A6N2VE89-F1
#
_cell.length_a   1.000
_cell.length_b   1.000
_cell.length_c   1.000
_cell.angle_alpha   90.00
_cell.angle_beta   90.00
_cell.angle_gamma   90.00
#
_symmetry.space_group_name_H-M   'P 1'
#
loop_
_entity.id
_entity.type
_entity.pdbx_description
1 polymer ?
#
loop_
_entity_poly.entity_id
_entity_poly.type
_entity_poly.pdbx_seq_one_letter_code
_entity_poly.pdbx_strand_id
1 'polypeptide(L)'
;MEERQEMTHRINLQERKAGTLTGVTDVMSFDAEQILLETTKGMLTIKGKELHVSRLHLEQGEVDVEGVVDSLIYTENGSYAKKQKGSLLKRLFQ
;
A
#
# COMPACT_ATOMS: atom_id res chain seq x y z
N MET A 1 -12.37 25.92 3.64
CA MET A 1 -11.53 24.71 3.71
C MET A 1 -11.87 23.94 2.44
N GLU A 2 -10.94 23.81 1.51
CA GLU A 2 -11.18 23.01 0.31
C GLU A 2 -11.43 21.57 0.78
N GLU A 3 -12.65 21.07 0.59
CA GLU A 3 -12.91 19.65 0.69
C GLU A 3 -12.07 18.99 -0.41
N ARG A 4 -10.90 18.44 -0.04
CA ARG A 4 -10.20 17.48 -0.89
C ARG A 4 -11.23 16.40 -1.20
N GLN A 5 -11.69 16.34 -2.44
CA GLN A 5 -12.53 15.26 -2.93
C GLN A 5 -11.90 13.95 -2.45
N GLU A 6 -12.57 13.24 -1.55
CA GLU A 6 -12.06 11.96 -1.07
C GLU A 6 -12.05 11.01 -2.26
N MET A 7 -10.86 10.78 -2.77
CA MET A 7 -10.68 9.87 -3.88
C MET A 7 -11.02 8.46 -3.43
N THR A 8 -11.97 7.86 -4.13
CA THR A 8 -12.40 6.50 -3.84
C THR A 8 -11.23 5.55 -4.04
N HIS A 9 -10.89 4.81 -3.00
CA HIS A 9 -9.87 3.78 -3.07
C HIS A 9 -10.47 2.49 -3.65
N ARG A 10 -9.93 2.04 -4.78
CA ARG A 10 -10.35 0.82 -5.47
C ARG A 10 -9.12 0.07 -5.92
N ILE A 11 -9.16 -1.26 -5.84
CA ILE A 11 -8.17 -2.15 -6.42
C ILE A 11 -8.87 -3.03 -7.45
N ASN A 12 -8.35 -3.04 -8.67
CA ASN A 12 -8.66 -4.03 -9.69
C ASN A 12 -7.41 -4.88 -9.91
N LEU A 13 -7.52 -6.20 -9.81
CA LEU A 13 -6.41 -7.13 -10.01
C LEU A 13 -6.84 -8.22 -11.00
N GLN A 14 -6.13 -8.33 -12.11
CA GLN A 14 -6.39 -9.30 -13.17
C GLN A 14 -5.34 -10.39 -13.16
N GLU A 15 -5.78 -11.65 -13.03
CA GLU A 15 -4.93 -12.85 -13.11
C GLU A 15 -3.70 -12.81 -12.18
N ARG A 16 -3.75 -12.00 -11.11
CA ARG A 16 -2.61 -11.69 -10.23
C ARG A 16 -1.38 -11.12 -10.97
N LYS A 17 -1.55 -10.61 -12.19
CA LYS A 17 -0.47 -10.13 -13.09
C LYS A 17 -0.47 -8.62 -13.32
N ALA A 18 -1.65 -8.03 -13.41
CA ALA A 18 -1.82 -6.61 -13.67
C ALA A 18 -2.85 -6.05 -12.69
N GLY A 19 -2.51 -4.96 -12.01
CA GLY A 19 -3.36 -4.33 -11.03
C GLY A 19 -3.44 -2.82 -11.23
N THR A 20 -4.63 -2.25 -11.09
CA THR A 20 -4.86 -0.80 -11.09
C THR A 20 -5.42 -0.40 -9.74
N LEU A 21 -4.79 0.59 -9.11
CA LEU A 21 -5.16 1.13 -7.81
C LEU A 21 -5.52 2.60 -7.92
N THR A 22 -6.64 3.00 -7.34
CA THR A 22 -7.08 4.41 -7.23
C THR A 22 -7.00 4.88 -5.78
N GLY A 23 -7.01 6.19 -5.53
CA GLY A 23 -6.90 6.74 -4.18
C GLY A 23 -5.52 6.52 -3.54
N VAL A 24 -4.48 6.40 -4.37
CA VAL A 24 -3.08 6.41 -3.93
C VAL A 24 -2.65 7.86 -3.74
N THR A 25 -2.11 8.19 -2.57
CA THR A 25 -1.63 9.54 -2.26
C THR A 25 -0.13 9.67 -2.45
N ASP A 26 0.62 8.59 -2.23
CA ASP A 26 2.07 8.57 -2.45
C ASP A 26 2.62 7.15 -2.65
N VAL A 27 3.79 7.05 -3.31
CA VAL A 27 4.55 5.80 -3.49
C VAL A 27 5.79 5.88 -2.62
N MET A 28 5.81 5.13 -1.53
CA MET A 28 6.91 5.16 -0.56
C MET A 28 8.14 4.40 -1.04
N SER A 29 7.95 3.21 -1.60
CA SER A 29 9.03 2.37 -2.13
C SER A 29 8.50 1.35 -3.10
N PHE A 30 9.30 0.96 -4.08
CA PHE A 30 8.98 -0.17 -4.96
C PHE A 30 10.27 -0.89 -5.37
N ASP A 31 10.17 -2.21 -5.44
CA ASP A 31 11.17 -3.12 -5.99
C ASP A 31 10.47 -4.37 -6.55
N ALA A 32 11.25 -5.32 -7.06
CA ALA A 32 10.73 -6.53 -7.70
C ALA A 32 9.97 -7.48 -6.76
N GLU A 33 10.13 -7.34 -5.43
CA GLU A 33 9.52 -8.21 -4.43
C GLU A 33 8.38 -7.50 -3.66
N GLN A 34 8.42 -6.17 -3.58
CA GLN A 34 7.50 -5.38 -2.77
C GLN A 34 7.24 -3.98 -3.32
N ILE A 35 5.97 -3.54 -3.23
CA ILE A 35 5.56 -2.14 -3.43
C ILE A 35 4.87 -1.64 -2.16
N LEU A 36 5.24 -0.46 -1.69
CA LEU A 36 4.66 0.22 -0.54
C LEU A 36 4.01 1.53 -0.98
N LEU A 37 2.71 1.64 -0.77
CA LEU A 37 1.86 2.77 -1.16
C LEU A 37 1.22 3.41 0.06
N GLU A 38 1.12 4.73 0.05
CA GLU A 38 0.19 5.45 0.92
C GLU A 38 -1.13 5.68 0.17
N THR A 39 -2.26 5.38 0.81
CA THR A 39 -3.59 5.48 0.20
C THR A 39 -4.54 6.27 1.09
N THR A 40 -5.68 6.70 0.56
CA THR A 40 -6.75 7.35 1.35
C THR A 40 -7.34 6.47 2.45
N LYS A 41 -7.02 5.16 2.47
CA LYS A 41 -7.45 4.19 3.51
C LYS A 41 -6.29 3.58 4.30
N GLY A 42 -5.11 4.22 4.29
CA GLY A 42 -3.92 3.83 5.06
C GLY A 42 -2.81 3.28 4.17
N MET A 43 -1.81 2.65 4.79
CA MET A 43 -0.67 2.07 4.08
C MET A 43 -1.06 0.76 3.40
N LEU A 44 -0.65 0.57 2.16
CA LEU A 44 -0.83 -0.67 1.42
C LEU A 44 0.54 -1.24 1.03
N THR A 45 0.80 -2.46 1.43
CA THR A 45 1.97 -3.24 0.99
C THR A 45 1.52 -4.32 0.01
N ILE A 46 2.08 -4.31 -1.18
CA ILE A 46 1.92 -5.36 -2.20
C ILE A 46 3.20 -6.18 -2.18
N LYS A 47 3.10 -7.50 -2.05
CA LYS A 47 4.24 -8.42 -2.15
C LYS A 47 4.04 -9.40 -3.28
N GLY A 48 5.15 -9.82 -3.90
CA GLY A 48 5.09 -10.63 -5.09
C GLY A 48 6.46 -10.88 -5.70
N LYS A 49 6.46 -11.09 -7.01
CA LYS A 49 7.65 -11.31 -7.83
C LYS A 49 7.59 -10.48 -9.10
N GLU A 50 8.74 -9.98 -9.54
CA GLU A 50 8.85 -9.13 -10.74
C GLU A 50 7.89 -7.93 -10.69
N LEU A 51 7.60 -7.45 -9.47
CA LEU A 51 6.73 -6.32 -9.25
C LEU A 51 7.37 -5.05 -9.81
N HIS A 52 6.59 -4.27 -10.54
CA HIS A 52 6.99 -2.95 -10.98
C HIS A 52 5.78 -2.05 -11.19
N VAL A 53 6.01 -0.75 -11.06
CA VAL A 53 4.99 0.28 -11.33
C VAL A 53 5.05 0.60 -12.81
N SER A 54 4.01 0.24 -13.57
CA SER A 54 3.95 0.50 -15.02
C SER A 54 3.41 1.90 -15.35
N ARG A 55 2.60 2.49 -14.45
CA ARG A 55 2.11 3.86 -14.57
C ARG A 55 1.89 4.50 -13.21
N LEU A 56 2.21 5.79 -13.11
CA LEU A 56 2.04 6.59 -11.90
C LEU A 56 1.41 7.94 -12.25
N HIS A 57 0.16 8.14 -11.82
CA HIS A 57 -0.55 9.42 -11.92
C HIS A 57 -0.98 9.88 -10.53
N LEU A 58 -0.04 10.40 -9.73
CA LEU A 58 -0.33 10.84 -8.36
C LEU A 58 -1.37 11.96 -8.27
N GLU A 59 -1.44 12.86 -9.26
CA GLU A 59 -2.46 13.92 -9.31
C GLU A 59 -3.89 13.37 -9.43
N GLN A 60 -4.04 12.24 -10.13
CA GLN A 60 -5.29 11.49 -10.26
C GLN A 60 -5.35 10.34 -9.25
N GLY A 61 -4.32 10.19 -8.39
CA GLY A 61 -4.10 9.13 -7.41
C GLY A 61 -4.31 7.73 -7.96
N GLU A 62 -3.83 7.51 -9.18
CA GLU A 62 -3.87 6.23 -9.88
C GLU A 62 -2.47 5.64 -10.03
N VAL A 63 -2.36 4.34 -9.77
CA VAL A 63 -1.13 3.55 -9.95
C VAL A 63 -1.47 2.24 -10.63
N ASP A 64 -0.75 1.94 -11.71
CA ASP A 64 -0.76 0.62 -12.33
C ASP A 64 0.48 -0.17 -11.91
N VAL A 65 0.27 -1.42 -11.54
CA VAL A 65 1.28 -2.37 -11.07
C VAL A 65 1.23 -3.61 -11.94
N GLU A 66 2.40 -4.10 -12.32
CA GLU A 66 2.57 -5.34 -13.06
C GLU A 66 3.54 -6.27 -12.32
N GLY A 67 3.41 -7.58 -12.55
CA GLY A 67 4.17 -8.63 -11.88
C GLY A 67 3.26 -9.64 -11.20
N VAL A 68 3.83 -10.63 -10.52
CA VAL A 68 3.03 -11.69 -9.86
C VAL A 68 2.72 -11.28 -8.43
N VAL A 69 1.46 -10.93 -8.15
CA VAL A 69 1.01 -10.53 -6.81
C VAL A 69 0.73 -11.76 -5.94
N ASP A 70 1.42 -11.85 -4.80
CA ASP A 70 1.22 -12.89 -3.78
C ASP A 70 0.39 -12.41 -2.59
N SER A 71 0.48 -11.12 -2.22
CA SER A 71 -0.33 -10.57 -1.13
C SER A 71 -0.56 -9.06 -1.24
N LEU A 72 -1.69 -8.61 -0.70
CA LEU A 72 -2.04 -7.20 -0.48
C LEU A 72 -2.34 -7.02 1.00
N ILE A 73 -1.61 -6.14 1.68
CA ILE A 73 -1.68 -5.97 3.14
C ILE A 73 -1.92 -4.50 3.44
N TYR A 74 -3.08 -4.18 4.01
CA TYR A 74 -3.33 -2.86 4.58
C TYR A 74 -2.82 -2.76 6.01
N THR A 75 -2.22 -1.63 6.34
CA THR A 75 -1.87 -1.25 7.70
C THR A 75 -2.48 0.11 8.02
N GLU A 76 -3.32 0.15 9.05
CA GLU A 76 -3.85 1.42 9.56
C GLU A 76 -2.70 2.31 10.09
N ASN A 77 -2.76 3.61 9.80
CA ASN A 77 -1.76 4.60 10.24
C ASN A 77 -1.56 4.63 11.77
N GLY A 78 -2.51 4.10 12.57
CA GLY A 78 -2.38 3.96 14.03
C GLY A 78 -1.56 2.75 14.52
N SER A 79 -1.22 1.80 13.64
CA SER A 79 -0.65 0.50 14.04
C SER A 79 0.88 0.43 14.06
N TYR A 80 1.57 1.27 13.28
CA TYR A 80 3.04 1.36 13.33
C TYR A 80 3.54 1.87 14.69
N ALA A 81 2.85 2.85 15.29
CA ALA A 81 3.17 3.35 16.62
C ALA A 81 2.81 2.37 17.76
N LYS A 82 1.80 1.50 17.58
CA LYS A 82 1.35 0.53 18.61
C LYS A 82 2.16 -0.76 18.62
N LYS A 83 2.61 -1.29 17.46
CA LYS A 83 3.37 -2.55 17.41
C LYS A 83 4.74 -2.46 18.10
N GLN A 84 5.38 -1.30 18.14
CA GLN A 84 6.67 -1.13 18.83
C GLN A 84 6.52 -1.14 20.37
N LYS A 85 5.40 -0.64 20.91
CA LYS A 85 5.15 -0.62 22.37
C LYS A 85 4.74 -1.99 22.94
N GLY A 86 4.06 -2.83 22.16
CA GLY A 86 3.60 -4.15 22.62
C GLY A 86 4.71 -5.21 22.71
N SER A 87 5.77 -5.09 21.90
CA SER A 87 6.87 -6.06 21.86
C SER A 87 7.84 -5.92 23.04
N LEU A 88 8.00 -4.71 23.58
CA LEU A 88 8.91 -4.43 24.69
C LEU A 88 8.35 -4.93 26.04
N LEU A 89 7.04 -4.84 26.25
CA LEU A 89 6.41 -5.32 27.49
C LEU A 89 6.43 -6.85 27.61
N LYS A 90 6.37 -7.57 26.48
CA LYS A 90 6.39 -9.05 26.49
C LYS A 90 7.76 -9.63 26.89
N ARG A 91 8.85 -8.87 26.72
CA ARG A 91 10.22 -9.28 27.11
C ARG A 91 10.57 -8.99 28.58
N LEU A 92 9.74 -8.22 29.28
CA LEU A 92 9.96 -7.85 30.69
C LEU A 92 9.25 -8.81 31.67
N PHE A 93 8.38 -9.68 31.18
CA PHE A 93 7.64 -10.67 31.98
C PHE A 93 7.88 -12.12 31.54
N GLN A 94 8.96 -12.35 30.77
CA GLN A 94 9.57 -13.67 30.61
C GLN A 94 10.91 -13.70 31.35
#